data_AF-A0A418F5X8-F1
#
_entry.id   AF-A0A418F5X8-F1
#
_cell.length_a   1.000
_cell.length_b   1.000
_cell.length_c   1.000
_cell.angle_alpha   90.00
_cell.angle_beta   90.00
_cell.angle_gamma   90.00
#
_symmetry.space_group_name_H-M   'P 1'
#
loop_
_entity.id
_entity.type
_entity.pdbx_description
1 polymer ?
#
loop_
_entity_poly.entity_id
_entity_poly.type
_entity_poly.pdbx_seq_one_letter_code
_entity_poly.pdbx_strand_id
1 'polypeptide(L)'
;MLLCRPHQVYSGLVVNIFGPVNPSSTSPRSISCVAFRGDMDALPMTEENPSLEYKSTTAGAAHMCGHDGHMTSLAGFAQLLQRRREHLPVNTCVRLLFQPAEEGHFGAVAMIKGGCLDGVDEVYGYHNVNFPEGVVAVKAGAVMSHGNTFRITLTGPGGHGSAPHQTL
;
A
#
# COMPACT_ATOMS: atom_id res chain seq x y z
N MET A 1 -0.33 22.55 -10.73
CA MET A 1 1.13 22.73 -10.60
C MET A 1 1.57 21.92 -9.38
N LEU A 2 2.02 20.67 -9.57
CA LEU A 2 2.57 19.86 -8.48
C LEU A 2 3.92 20.47 -8.08
N LEU A 3 3.99 21.08 -6.88
CA LEU A 3 5.23 21.59 -6.32
C LEU A 3 5.99 20.42 -5.68
N CYS A 4 6.99 19.91 -6.38
CA CYS A 4 7.95 18.94 -5.84
C CYS A 4 9.00 19.71 -5.00
N ARG A 5 9.13 19.39 -3.70
CA ARG A 5 10.17 20.00 -2.83
C ARG A 5 11.47 19.19 -2.88
N PRO A 6 12.67 19.81 -2.81
CA PRO A 6 13.94 19.16 -3.18
C PRO A 6 14.54 18.16 -2.17
N HIS A 7 13.85 17.79 -1.09
CA HIS A 7 14.42 16.97 -0.01
C HIS A 7 13.53 15.84 0.50
N GLN A 8 12.50 15.45 -0.26
CA GLN A 8 11.54 14.45 0.20
C GLN A 8 11.66 13.18 -0.65
N VAL A 9 12.30 12.15 -0.09
CA VAL A 9 12.24 10.80 -0.65
C VAL A 9 10.84 10.25 -0.35
N TYR A 10 9.88 10.58 -1.20
CA TYR A 10 8.63 9.84 -1.26
C TYR A 10 8.80 8.75 -2.31
N SER A 11 8.79 7.48 -1.89
CA SER A 11 8.77 6.38 -2.85
C SER A 11 7.41 6.20 -3.53
N GLY A 12 6.35 6.92 -3.10
CA GLY A 12 4.99 6.83 -3.66
C GLY A 12 4.34 8.18 -3.95
N LEU A 13 3.09 8.16 -4.39
CA LEU A 13 2.31 9.36 -4.71
C LEU A 13 1.33 9.67 -3.58
N VAL A 14 1.40 10.90 -3.06
CA VAL A 14 0.50 11.43 -2.04
C VAL A 14 -0.34 12.55 -2.63
N VAL A 15 -1.67 12.44 -2.52
CA VAL A 15 -2.61 13.45 -3.02
C VAL A 15 -3.51 13.89 -1.87
N ASN A 16 -3.68 15.20 -1.68
CA ASN A 16 -4.59 15.75 -0.68
C ASN A 16 -5.78 16.41 -1.37
N ILE A 17 -6.99 16.05 -0.94
CA ILE A 17 -8.23 16.71 -1.34
C ILE A 17 -8.80 17.41 -0.11
N PHE A 18 -8.79 18.74 -0.14
CA PHE A 18 -9.29 19.56 0.96
C PHE A 18 -10.77 19.86 0.79
N GLY A 19 -11.52 19.73 1.89
CA GLY A 19 -12.88 20.22 2.00
C GLY A 19 -12.94 21.75 2.00
N PRO A 20 -14.15 22.32 2.17
CA PRO A 20 -14.31 23.77 2.24
C PRO A 20 -13.55 24.36 3.43
N VAL A 21 -13.05 25.58 3.30
CA VAL A 21 -12.34 26.26 4.39
C VAL A 21 -13.30 27.20 5.11
N ASN A 22 -13.36 27.13 6.43
CA ASN A 22 -14.06 28.09 7.28
C ASN A 22 -13.13 28.60 8.40
N PRO A 23 -12.53 29.79 8.26
CA PRO A 23 -11.60 30.35 9.24
C PRO A 23 -12.22 30.66 10.61
N SER A 24 -13.54 30.87 10.68
CA SER A 24 -14.25 31.15 11.94
C SER A 24 -14.66 29.89 12.70
N SER A 25 -14.46 28.71 12.12
CA SER A 25 -14.74 27.43 12.77
C SER A 25 -13.69 27.13 13.84
N THR A 26 -14.06 27.32 15.10
CA THR A 26 -13.22 27.06 16.28
C THR A 26 -13.51 25.73 16.97
N SER A 27 -14.49 24.95 16.48
CA SER A 27 -14.83 23.67 17.11
C SER A 27 -13.67 22.68 16.98
N PRO A 28 -13.15 22.12 18.08
CA PRO A 28 -12.17 21.05 17.99
C PRO A 28 -12.85 19.83 17.35
N ARG A 29 -12.35 19.41 16.18
CA ARG A 29 -12.80 18.17 15.53
C ARG A 29 -11.94 17.01 16.02
N SER A 30 -12.57 15.86 16.24
CA SER A 30 -11.87 14.60 16.53
C SER A 30 -11.15 14.03 15.32
N ILE A 31 -11.61 14.37 14.10
CA ILE A 31 -11.02 13.92 12.83
C ILE A 31 -10.87 15.13 11.91
N SER A 32 -9.64 15.37 11.49
CA SER A 32 -9.19 16.45 10.60
C SER A 32 -8.70 15.92 9.26
N CYS A 33 -8.15 14.71 9.24
CA CYS A 33 -7.63 14.09 8.02
C CYS A 33 -7.80 12.56 8.05
N VAL A 34 -8.37 12.03 6.97
CA VAL A 34 -8.46 10.58 6.74
C VAL A 34 -7.65 10.22 5.51
N ALA A 35 -6.86 9.15 5.58
CA ALA A 35 -6.10 8.64 4.45
C ALA A 35 -6.74 7.36 3.87
N PHE A 36 -6.71 7.24 2.55
CA PHE A 36 -7.05 6.02 1.82
C PHE A 36 -5.84 5.54 1.03
N ARG A 37 -5.50 4.26 1.17
CA ARG A 37 -4.31 3.64 0.58
C ARG A 37 -4.66 2.63 -0.50
N GLY A 38 -3.88 2.66 -1.58
CA GLY A 38 -3.83 1.64 -2.63
C GLY A 38 -2.36 1.38 -2.99
N ASP A 39 -1.97 0.12 -3.08
CA ASP A 39 -0.66 -0.31 -3.57
C ASP A 39 -0.59 -0.24 -5.11
N MET A 40 0.64 -0.22 -5.64
CA MET A 40 0.91 0.04 -7.06
C MET A 40 1.81 -0.97 -7.73
N ASP A 41 2.53 -1.81 -6.99
CA ASP A 41 3.56 -2.68 -7.56
C ASP A 41 2.99 -3.95 -8.18
N ALA A 42 3.71 -4.46 -9.17
CA ALA A 42 3.46 -5.74 -9.81
C ALA A 42 4.37 -6.83 -9.22
N LEU A 43 4.08 -8.09 -9.52
CA LEU A 43 4.90 -9.24 -9.12
C LEU A 43 5.95 -9.58 -10.20
N PRO A 44 7.12 -10.12 -9.81
CA PRO A 44 8.19 -10.51 -10.72
C PRO A 44 7.88 -11.85 -11.42
N MET A 45 6.81 -11.86 -12.23
CA MET A 45 6.35 -13.04 -12.97
C MET A 45 5.72 -12.66 -14.31
N THR A 46 5.70 -13.60 -15.24
CA THR A 46 5.00 -13.45 -16.52
C THR A 46 3.54 -13.88 -16.37
N GLU A 47 2.64 -13.11 -16.95
CA GLU A 47 1.21 -13.44 -17.00
C GLU A 47 0.92 -14.49 -18.08
N GLU A 48 0.33 -15.61 -17.67
CA GLU A 48 0.04 -16.77 -18.53
C GLU A 48 -1.45 -16.86 -18.91
N ASN A 49 -2.07 -15.71 -19.20
CA ASN A 49 -3.47 -15.59 -19.58
C ASN A 49 -3.61 -15.14 -21.05
N PRO A 50 -3.39 -16.04 -22.03
CA PRO A 50 -3.31 -15.68 -23.45
C PRO A 50 -4.62 -15.13 -24.02
N SER A 51 -5.76 -15.41 -23.39
CA SER A 51 -7.08 -14.93 -23.79
C SER A 51 -7.43 -13.54 -23.27
N LEU A 52 -6.63 -12.96 -22.36
CA LEU A 52 -6.86 -11.59 -21.86
C LEU A 52 -6.24 -10.57 -22.82
N GLU A 53 -7.08 -9.71 -23.40
CA GLU A 53 -6.64 -8.65 -24.31
C GLU A 53 -5.78 -7.58 -23.62
N TYR A 54 -5.97 -7.41 -22.31
CA TYR A 54 -5.27 -6.44 -21.47
C TYR A 54 -4.16 -7.06 -20.61
N LYS A 55 -3.73 -8.30 -20.92
CA LYS A 55 -2.61 -8.95 -20.22
C LYS A 55 -1.36 -8.08 -20.24
N SER A 56 -0.47 -8.30 -19.28
CA SER A 56 0.82 -7.61 -19.23
C SER A 56 1.58 -7.73 -20.55
N THR A 57 2.05 -6.57 -21.03
CA THR A 57 2.95 -6.46 -22.18
C THR A 57 4.42 -6.54 -21.77
N THR A 58 4.71 -6.65 -20.47
CA THR A 58 6.06 -6.71 -19.90
C THR A 58 6.36 -8.12 -19.40
N ALA A 59 7.30 -8.80 -20.05
CA ALA A 59 7.74 -10.12 -19.60
C ALA A 59 8.36 -10.04 -18.19
N GLY A 60 8.00 -10.98 -17.31
CA GLY A 60 8.50 -11.01 -15.92
C GLY A 60 7.92 -9.94 -14.99
N ALA A 61 6.89 -9.18 -15.41
CA ALA A 61 6.16 -8.27 -14.52
C ALA A 61 4.65 -8.32 -14.81
N ALA A 62 3.84 -8.66 -13.80
CA ALA A 62 2.39 -8.74 -13.94
C ALA A 62 1.65 -8.41 -12.64
N HIS A 63 0.48 -7.77 -12.75
CA HIS A 63 -0.40 -7.50 -11.60
C HIS A 63 -1.23 -8.74 -11.26
N MET A 64 -0.63 -9.68 -10.54
CA MET A 64 -1.29 -10.93 -10.13
C MET A 64 -1.82 -10.91 -8.69
N CYS A 65 -1.69 -9.76 -8.00
CA CYS A 65 -2.24 -9.51 -6.66
C CYS A 65 -3.44 -8.53 -6.68
N GLY A 66 -3.73 -7.91 -7.84
CA GLY A 66 -4.85 -6.98 -8.03
C GLY A 66 -4.55 -5.51 -7.70
N HIS A 67 -3.27 -5.14 -7.55
CA HIS A 67 -2.86 -3.75 -7.26
C HIS A 67 -3.25 -2.76 -8.37
N ASP A 68 -3.41 -3.21 -9.60
CA ASP A 68 -4.04 -2.47 -10.69
C ASP A 68 -5.49 -2.08 -10.38
N GLY A 69 -6.27 -3.00 -9.81
CA GLY A 69 -7.61 -2.74 -9.31
C GLY A 69 -7.64 -1.78 -8.12
N HIS A 70 -6.70 -1.91 -7.18
CA HIS A 70 -6.56 -1.00 -6.04
C HIS A 70 -6.25 0.44 -6.50
N MET A 71 -5.27 0.61 -7.39
CA MET A 71 -4.95 1.90 -8.00
C MET A 71 -6.14 2.50 -8.73
N THR A 72 -6.80 1.71 -9.58
CA THR A 72 -7.95 2.17 -10.39
C THR A 72 -9.10 2.64 -9.50
N SER A 73 -9.42 1.86 -8.46
CA SER A 73 -10.49 2.21 -7.52
C SER A 73 -10.17 3.45 -6.71
N LEU A 74 -8.93 3.60 -6.24
CA LEU A 74 -8.50 4.78 -5.48
C LEU A 74 -8.50 6.04 -6.35
N ALA A 75 -8.05 5.94 -7.60
CA ALA A 75 -8.11 7.03 -8.57
C ALA A 75 -9.55 7.42 -8.91
N GLY A 76 -10.45 6.44 -9.08
CA GLY A 76 -11.88 6.68 -9.28
C GLY A 76 -12.51 7.38 -8.08
N PHE A 77 -12.22 6.93 -6.87
CA PHE A 77 -12.65 7.59 -5.64
C PHE A 77 -12.14 9.04 -5.57
N ALA A 78 -10.86 9.28 -5.88
CA ALA A 78 -10.28 10.61 -5.91
C ALA A 78 -11.02 11.55 -6.87
N GLN A 79 -11.35 11.08 -8.08
CA GLN A 79 -12.10 11.86 -9.07
C GLN A 79 -13.51 12.20 -8.58
N LEU A 80 -14.23 11.21 -8.04
CA LEU A 80 -15.58 11.41 -7.51
C LEU A 80 -15.58 12.38 -6.34
N LEU A 81 -14.63 12.22 -5.42
CA LEU A 81 -14.49 13.06 -4.24
C LEU A 81 -14.11 14.49 -4.62
N GLN A 82 -13.16 14.69 -5.53
CA GLN A 82 -12.75 16.01 -5.99
C GLN A 82 -13.92 16.79 -6.60
N ARG A 83 -14.80 16.11 -7.35
CA ARG A 83 -16.02 16.71 -7.94
C ARG A 83 -17.10 17.06 -6.91
N ARG A 84 -17.02 16.48 -5.72
CA ARG A 84 -18.00 16.61 -4.64
C ARG A 84 -17.39 17.13 -3.34
N ARG A 85 -16.22 17.76 -3.42
CA ARG A 85 -15.41 18.16 -2.25
C ARG A 85 -16.11 19.18 -1.38
N GLU A 86 -17.12 19.88 -1.90
CA GLU A 86 -17.99 20.79 -1.16
C GLU A 86 -18.85 20.10 -0.10
N HIS A 87 -19.10 18.80 -0.24
CA HIS A 87 -19.80 17.99 0.75
C HIS A 87 -18.87 17.49 1.87
N LEU A 88 -17.55 17.65 1.73
CA LEU A 88 -16.65 17.36 2.83
C LEU A 88 -16.89 18.33 3.97
N PRO A 89 -16.74 17.88 5.24
CA PRO A 89 -16.84 18.79 6.36
C PRO A 89 -15.79 19.90 6.27
N VAL A 90 -16.14 21.11 6.73
CA VAL A 90 -15.23 22.25 6.67
C VAL A 90 -13.92 21.98 7.42
N ASN A 91 -12.82 22.48 6.88
CA ASN A 91 -11.46 22.33 7.41
C ASN A 91 -11.01 20.86 7.57
N THR A 92 -11.43 19.98 6.66
CA THR A 92 -10.96 18.58 6.62
C THR A 92 -10.16 18.28 5.36
N CYS A 93 -9.39 17.19 5.41
CA CYS A 93 -8.61 16.68 4.31
C CYS A 93 -8.88 15.18 4.11
N VAL A 94 -8.96 14.76 2.85
CA VAL A 94 -8.84 13.35 2.48
C VAL A 94 -7.50 13.18 1.75
N ARG A 95 -6.63 12.34 2.32
CA ARG A 95 -5.33 12.00 1.75
C ARG A 95 -5.44 10.68 0.99
N LEU A 96 -4.84 10.61 -0.18
CA LEU A 96 -4.77 9.41 -1.01
C LEU A 96 -3.30 9.00 -1.08
N LEU A 97 -3.03 7.74 -0.76
CA LEU A 97 -1.70 7.16 -0.69
C LEU A 97 -1.58 6.06 -1.74
N PHE A 98 -0.91 6.37 -2.84
CA PHE A 98 -0.54 5.38 -3.85
C PHE A 98 0.85 4.85 -3.48
N GLN A 99 0.88 3.65 -2.92
CA GLN A 99 2.06 3.06 -2.29
C GLN A 99 2.80 2.11 -3.24
N PRO A 100 4.11 2.28 -3.48
CA PRO A 100 4.90 1.28 -4.19
C PRO A 100 5.21 0.07 -3.28
N ALA A 101 5.87 -0.94 -3.85
CA ALA A 101 6.69 -1.93 -3.15
C ALA A 101 6.00 -2.53 -1.90
N GLU A 102 4.75 -2.93 -2.06
CA GLU A 102 4.04 -3.76 -1.08
C GLU A 102 4.67 -5.15 -1.05
N GLU A 103 4.83 -5.79 -2.21
CA GLU A 103 5.31 -7.17 -2.38
C GLU A 103 6.81 -7.28 -2.03
N GLY A 104 7.58 -6.26 -2.43
CA GLY A 104 9.03 -6.17 -2.20
C GLY A 104 9.43 -5.85 -0.76
N HIS A 105 8.43 -5.71 0.13
CA HIS A 105 8.54 -5.24 1.51
C HIS A 105 9.09 -3.81 1.62
N PHE A 106 8.59 -3.04 2.60
CA PHE A 106 9.05 -1.70 2.99
C PHE A 106 8.56 -0.46 2.21
N GLY A 107 7.69 -0.59 1.20
CA GLY A 107 7.09 0.58 0.55
C GLY A 107 6.38 1.53 1.53
N ALA A 108 5.53 0.97 2.40
CA ALA A 108 4.86 1.72 3.47
C ALA A 108 5.85 2.39 4.44
N VAL A 109 6.90 1.67 4.86
CA VAL A 109 7.91 2.20 5.80
C VAL A 109 8.62 3.42 5.22
N ALA A 110 8.97 3.39 3.93
CA ALA A 110 9.59 4.52 3.25
C ALA A 110 8.64 5.72 3.16
N MET A 111 7.37 5.51 2.79
CA MET A 111 6.39 6.60 2.74
C MET A 111 6.10 7.22 4.11
N ILE A 112 6.01 6.40 5.16
CA ILE A 112 5.81 6.87 6.54
C ILE A 112 7.00 7.73 6.98
N LYS A 113 8.24 7.27 6.74
CA LYS A 113 9.45 8.07 7.00
C LYS A 113 9.48 9.38 6.20
N GLY A 114 8.83 9.42 5.04
CA GLY A 114 8.65 10.62 4.21
C GLY A 114 7.58 11.58 4.72
N GLY A 115 6.82 11.22 5.77
CA GLY A 115 5.78 12.07 6.34
C GLY A 115 4.39 11.88 5.72
N CYS A 116 4.15 10.76 5.01
CA CYS A 116 2.84 10.56 4.36
C CYS A 116 1.66 10.49 5.36
N LEU A 117 1.93 10.16 6.62
CA LEU A 117 0.94 10.10 7.71
C LEU A 117 0.92 11.35 8.59
N ASP A 118 1.71 12.38 8.28
CA ASP A 118 1.74 13.60 9.09
C ASP A 118 0.35 14.26 9.10
N GLY A 119 -0.21 14.42 10.30
CA GLY A 119 -1.55 14.98 10.52
C GLY A 119 -2.70 14.10 10.04
N VAL A 120 -2.49 12.81 9.81
CA VAL A 120 -3.55 11.82 9.48
C VAL A 120 -4.09 11.20 10.76
N ASP A 121 -5.40 11.23 10.96
CA ASP A 121 -6.07 10.67 12.14
C ASP A 121 -6.42 9.18 11.93
N GLU A 122 -6.80 8.81 10.71
CA GLU A 122 -7.23 7.46 10.35
C GLU A 122 -6.71 7.05 8.97
N VAL A 123 -6.40 5.77 8.79
CA VAL A 123 -5.96 5.20 7.50
C VAL A 123 -6.84 4.01 7.15
N TYR A 124 -7.36 4.01 5.92
CA TYR A 124 -8.17 2.95 5.36
C TYR A 124 -7.51 2.36 4.13
N GLY A 125 -7.67 1.05 3.95
CA GLY A 125 -7.24 0.31 2.77
C GLY A 125 -8.12 -0.93 2.61
N TYR A 126 -8.06 -1.54 1.44
CA TYR A 126 -8.73 -2.82 1.19
C TYR A 126 -7.82 -3.69 0.32
N HIS A 127 -8.14 -4.98 0.26
CA HIS A 127 -7.52 -5.93 -0.65
C HIS A 127 -8.60 -6.76 -1.33
N ASN A 128 -8.50 -7.00 -2.64
CA ASN A 128 -9.36 -8.00 -3.30
C ASN A 128 -9.03 -9.40 -2.77
N VAL A 129 -10.07 -10.16 -2.43
CA VAL A 129 -9.96 -11.52 -1.88
C VAL A 129 -11.11 -12.35 -2.43
N ASN A 130 -11.08 -13.67 -2.22
CA ASN A 130 -12.07 -14.62 -2.76
C ASN A 130 -13.43 -14.58 -2.01
N PHE A 131 -13.98 -13.39 -1.78
CA PHE A 131 -15.37 -13.21 -1.37
C PHE A 131 -16.26 -12.96 -2.60
N PRO A 132 -17.57 -13.24 -2.52
CA PRO A 132 -18.50 -12.89 -3.59
C PRO A 132 -18.47 -11.39 -3.92
N GLU A 133 -18.72 -11.05 -5.19
CA GLU A 133 -18.84 -9.65 -5.60
C GLU A 133 -19.91 -8.92 -4.78
N GLY A 134 -19.64 -7.65 -4.45
CA GLY A 134 -20.53 -6.83 -3.63
C GLY A 134 -20.41 -7.08 -2.12
N VAL A 135 -19.57 -8.02 -1.68
CA VAL A 135 -19.32 -8.28 -0.26
C VAL A 135 -18.06 -7.55 0.22
N VAL A 136 -18.22 -6.75 1.28
CA VAL A 136 -17.10 -6.16 2.03
C VAL A 136 -17.04 -6.84 3.39
N ALA A 137 -15.97 -7.60 3.63
CA ALA A 137 -15.72 -8.26 4.90
C ALA A 137 -14.87 -7.36 5.80
N VAL A 138 -15.30 -7.19 7.05
CA VAL A 138 -14.58 -6.39 8.06
C VAL A 138 -14.42 -7.19 9.35
N LYS A 139 -13.30 -6.99 10.03
CA LYS A 139 -13.01 -7.62 11.32
C LYS A 139 -12.21 -6.65 12.18
N ALA A 140 -12.59 -6.53 13.46
CA ALA A 140 -11.80 -5.80 14.45
C ALA A 140 -10.59 -6.61 14.94
N GLY A 141 -9.50 -5.92 15.27
CA GLY A 141 -8.26 -6.54 15.72
C GLY A 141 -7.43 -7.11 14.57
N ALA A 142 -6.61 -8.12 14.85
CA ALA A 142 -5.68 -8.69 13.87
C ALA A 142 -6.42 -9.36 12.69
N VAL A 143 -6.08 -9.00 11.45
CA VAL A 143 -6.68 -9.55 10.22
C VAL A 143 -5.70 -10.40 9.42
N MET A 144 -4.43 -9.99 9.31
CA MET A 144 -3.38 -10.71 8.58
C MET A 144 -2.22 -11.09 9.51
N SER A 145 -1.47 -12.14 9.15
CA SER A 145 -0.29 -12.59 9.88
C SER A 145 0.92 -11.69 9.63
N HIS A 146 1.83 -11.61 10.60
CA HIS A 146 3.14 -11.01 10.41
C HIS A 146 4.13 -12.04 9.84
N GLY A 147 4.79 -11.70 8.71
CA GLY A 147 5.87 -12.51 8.16
C GLY A 147 7.21 -12.18 8.83
N ASN A 148 7.97 -13.19 9.22
CA ASN A 148 9.32 -13.03 9.75
C ASN A 148 10.22 -14.19 9.28
N THR A 149 11.51 -13.92 9.14
CA THR A 149 12.50 -14.88 8.65
C THR A 149 13.60 -15.06 9.69
N PHE A 150 13.89 -16.32 10.05
CA PHE A 150 15.06 -16.66 10.85
C PHE A 150 15.99 -17.57 10.05
N ARG A 151 17.29 -17.51 10.35
CA ARG A 151 18.31 -18.33 9.71
C ARG A 151 19.03 -19.16 10.77
N ILE A 152 19.09 -20.46 10.58
CA ILE A 152 19.89 -21.38 11.39
C ILE A 152 21.10 -21.79 10.57
N THR A 153 22.29 -21.55 11.11
CA THR A 153 23.53 -22.07 10.55
C THR A 153 23.97 -23.23 11.43
N LEU A 154 24.01 -24.44 10.85
CA LEU A 154 24.55 -25.62 11.51
C LEU A 154 26.02 -25.75 11.13
N THR A 155 26.89 -25.74 12.14
CA THR A 155 28.33 -25.93 11.97
C THR A 155 28.77 -27.17 12.72
N GLY A 156 29.46 -28.06 12.02
CA GLY A 156 30.17 -29.19 12.59
C GLY A 156 31.58 -29.28 11.98
N PRO A 157 32.49 -30.06 12.58
CA PRO A 157 33.78 -30.35 11.98
C PRO A 157 33.64 -31.02 10.61
N GLY A 158 34.53 -30.69 9.68
CA GLY A 158 34.68 -31.42 8.42
C GLY A 158 35.50 -32.70 8.63
N GLY A 159 35.31 -33.70 7.77
CA GLY A 159 36.00 -34.99 7.86
C GLY A 159 36.07 -35.74 6.54
N HIS A 160 36.85 -36.82 6.49
CA HIS A 160 36.95 -37.66 5.30
C HIS A 160 35.64 -38.42 5.09
N GLY A 161 35.04 -38.32 3.89
CA GLY A 161 33.71 -38.90 3.61
C GLY A 161 33.60 -40.43 3.79
N SER A 162 34.71 -41.16 3.79
CA SER A 162 34.76 -42.61 4.04
C SER A 162 34.98 -42.98 5.51
N ALA A 163 35.26 -42.01 6.38
CA ALA A 163 35.55 -42.23 7.80
C ALA A 163 34.74 -41.28 8.71
N PRO A 164 33.39 -41.32 8.66
CA PRO A 164 32.55 -40.36 9.38
C PRO A 164 32.74 -40.42 10.91
N HIS A 165 33.05 -41.59 11.47
CA HIS A 165 33.31 -41.81 12.90
C HIS A 165 34.59 -41.12 13.41
N GLN A 166 35.45 -40.64 12.52
CA GLN A 166 36.66 -39.87 12.85
C GLN A 166 36.44 -38.36 12.74
N THR A 167 35.24 -37.94 12.29
CA THR A 167 34.84 -36.54 12.29
C THR A 167 34.44 -36.18 13.72
N LEU A 168 35.06 -35.14 14.28
CA LEU A 168 34.68 -34.58 15.59
C LEU A 168 33.34 -33.85 15.50
#